data_AF-A0A352FM56-F1
#
_entry.id   AF-A0A352FM56-F1
#
_cell.length_a   1.000
_cell.length_b   1.000
_cell.length_c   1.000
_cell.angle_alpha   90.00
_cell.angle_beta   90.00
_cell.angle_gamma   90.00
#
_symmetry.space_group_name_H-M   'P 1'
#
loop_
_entity.id
_entity.type
_entity.pdbx_description
1 polymer ?
#
loop_
_entity_poly.entity_id
_entity_poly.type
_entity_poly.pdbx_seq_one_letter_code
_entity_poly.pdbx_strand_id
1 'polypeptide(L)' 'MDLIRAYSNTHGLLLADALIAATCLDLNLTLVTYNVNDFHFIEDLKYLKPSV' A
#
# COMPACT_ATOMS: atom_id res chain seq x y z
N MET A 1 4.10 -14.87 1.15
CA MET A 1 3.65 -14.64 2.55
C MET A 1 4.55 -13.64 3.28
N ASP A 2 5.73 -13.33 2.76
CA ASP A 2 6.74 -12.53 3.46
C ASP A 2 6.44 -11.02 3.46
N LEU A 3 5.85 -10.46 2.38
CA LEU A 3 5.43 -9.05 2.35
C LEU A 3 4.40 -8.71 3.42
N ILE A 4 3.38 -9.56 3.59
CA ILE A 4 2.30 -9.35 4.55
C ILE A 4 2.86 -9.25 5.98
N ARG A 5 3.84 -10.10 6.32
CA ARG A 5 4.50 -10.09 7.63
C ARG A 5 5.43 -8.90 7.82
N ALA A 6 6.08 -8.43 6.76
CA ALA A 6 6.98 -7.27 6.81
C ALA A 6 6.21 -5.98 7.11
N TYR A 7 5.05 -5.79 6.47
CA TYR A 7 4.26 -4.56 6.61
C TYR A 7 3.25 -4.59 7.78
N SER A 8 2.83 -5.76 8.27
CA SER A 8 1.89 -5.84 9.40
C SER A 8 2.49 -5.43 10.75
N ASN A 9 3.82 -5.50 10.91
CA ASN A 9 4.50 -5.25 12.18
C ASN A 9 5.09 -3.83 12.31
N THR A 10 5.07 -3.05 11.24
CA THR A 10 5.66 -1.72 11.21
C THR A 10 4.54 -0.70 11.03
N HIS A 11 4.29 0.10 12.08
CA HIS A 11 3.54 1.37 12.02
C HIS A 11 2.01 1.33 12.01
N GLY A 12 1.36 0.24 12.43
CA GLY A 12 -0.11 0.25 12.56
C GLY A 12 -0.85 0.36 11.21
N LEU A 13 -0.12 0.12 10.11
CA LEU A 13 -0.73 -0.10 8.81
C LEU A 13 -1.63 -1.33 8.94
N LEU A 14 -2.93 -1.13 8.73
CA LEU A 14 -3.91 -2.21 8.85
C LEU A 14 -3.47 -3.33 7.92
N LEU A 15 -3.56 -4.59 8.38
CA LEU A 15 -3.23 -5.77 7.56
C LEU A 15 -3.86 -5.69 6.14
N ALA A 16 -5.03 -5.06 6.05
CA ALA A 16 -5.71 -4.77 4.80
C ALA A 16 -4.91 -3.84 3.86
N ASP A 17 -4.37 -2.73 4.37
CA ASP A 17 -3.59 -1.76 3.57
C ASP A 17 -2.28 -2.39 3.08
N ALA A 18 -1.61 -3.16 3.94
CA ALA A 18 -0.43 -3.96 3.55
C ALA A 18 -0.76 -4.97 2.44
N LEU A 19 -1.92 -5.63 2.52
CA LEU A 19 -2.38 -6.58 1.51
C LEU A 19 -2.70 -5.88 0.18
N ILE A 20 -3.35 -4.72 0.23
CA ILE A 20 -3.67 -3.91 -0.94
C ILE A 20 -2.39 -3.46 -1.64
N ALA A 21 -1.45 -2.88 -0.89
CA ALA A 21 -0.16 -2.46 -1.42
C ALA A 21 0.62 -3.62 -2.04
N ALA A 22 0.71 -4.77 -1.35
CA ALA A 22 1.38 -5.96 -1.86
C ALA A 22 0.75 -6.47 -3.16
N THR A 23 -0.59 -6.47 -3.25
CA THR A 23 -1.31 -6.86 -4.46
C THR A 23 -1.03 -5.90 -5.62
N CYS A 24 -1.02 -4.59 -5.35
CA CYS A 24 -0.69 -3.59 -6.36
C CYS A 24 0.76 -3.71 -6.86
N LEU A 25 1.71 -4.02 -5.98
CA LEU A 25 3.11 -4.24 -6.35
C LEU A 25 3.27 -5.51 -7.20
N ASP A 26 2.70 -6.63 -6.78
CA ASP A 26 2.80 -7.93 -7.47
C ASP A 26 2.18 -7.89 -8.87
N LEU A 27 1.06 -7.16 -9.01
CA LEU A 27 0.35 -7.00 -10.28
C LEU A 27 0.74 -5.73 -11.06
N ASN A 28 1.71 -4.94 -10.56
CA ASN A 28 2.16 -3.66 -11.13
C ASN A 28 0.98 -2.69 -11.43
N LEU A 29 0.02 -2.62 -10.51
CA LEU A 29 -1.16 -1.75 -10.58
C LEU A 29 -0.94 -0.43 -9.85
N THR A 30 -1.70 0.59 -10.25
CA THR A 30 -1.73 1.89 -9.55
C THR A 30 -2.82 1.88 -8.48
N LEU A 31 -2.45 2.12 -7.23
CA LEU A 31 -3.37 2.23 -6.11
C LEU A 31 -4.09 3.59 -6.13
N VAL A 32 -5.42 3.57 -6.29
CA VAL A 32 -6.23 4.78 -6.16
C VAL A 32 -6.68 4.92 -4.71
N THR A 33 -6.22 5.97 -4.02
CA THR A 33 -6.55 6.18 -2.60
C THR A 33 -6.61 7.66 -2.24
N TYR A 34 -7.48 8.00 -1.29
CA TYR A 34 -7.46 9.31 -0.63
C TYR A 34 -6.44 9.38 0.52
N ASN A 35 -6.06 8.22 1.06
CA ASN A 35 -5.20 8.10 2.22
C ASN A 35 -3.72 7.97 1.83
N VAL A 36 -3.22 8.90 1.04
CA VAL A 36 -1.86 8.87 0.47
C VAL A 36 -0.79 8.81 1.56
N ASN A 37 -1.03 9.44 2.71
CA ASN A 37 -0.08 9.46 3.82
C ASN A 37 0.21 8.07 4.40
N ASP A 38 -0.66 7.08 4.19
CA ASP A 38 -0.44 5.73 4.70
C ASP A 38 0.25 4.82 3.67
N PHE A 39 0.40 5.28 2.42
CA PHE A 39 1.01 4.50 1.34
C PHE A 39 2.30 5.13 0.79
N HIS A 40 2.57 6.40 1.11
CA HIS A 40 3.72 7.13 0.59
C HIS A 40 5.09 6.55 0.98
N PHE A 41 5.17 5.75 2.05
CA PHE A 41 6.41 5.13 2.53
C PHE A 41 6.75 3.81 1.83
N ILE A 42 5.84 3.27 1.01
CA ILE A 42 6.05 2.03 0.28
C ILE A 42 6.76 2.36 -1.03
N GLU A 43 8.07 2.10 -1.07
CA GLU A 43 8.88 2.26 -2.28
C GLU A 43 8.29 1.42 -3.44
N ASP A 44 8.36 1.97 -4.66
CA ASP A 44 7.81 1.43 -5.91
C ASP A 44 6.27 1.31 -6.02
N LEU A 45 5.51 1.64 -4.97
CA LEU A 45 4.05 1.65 -5.05
C LEU A 45 3.55 2.89 -5.81
N LYS A 46 3.00 2.67 -7.01
CA LYS A 46 2.32 3.73 -7.76
C LYS A 46 0.97 4.01 -7.10
N TYR A 47 0.71 5.27 -6.75
CA TYR A 47 -0.58 5.68 -6.23
C TYR A 47 -1.10 6.94 -6.92
N LEU A 48 -2.42 7.10 -6.95
CA LEU A 48 -3.11 8.26 -7.48
C LEU A 48 -4.16 8.72 -6.47
N LYS A 49 -4.13 10.02 -6.15
CA LYS A 49 -5.15 10.67 -5.35
C LYS A 49 -6.20 11.30 -6.28
N PRO A 50 -7.45 10.84 -6.27
CA PRO A 50 -8.51 11.51 -7.01
C PRO A 50 -8.72 12.93 -6.46
N SER A 51 -8.77 13.91 -7.35
CA SER A 51 -9.25 15.25 -7.03
C SER A 51 -10.78 15.23 -7.15
N VAL A 52 -11.47 15.09 -6.02
CA VAL A 52 -12.91 15.40 -5.91
C VAL A 52 -13.11 16.87 -5.63
#